data_AF-A0A7D4YD30-F1
#
_entry.id   AF-A0A7D4YD30-F1
#
_cell.length_a   1.000
_cell.length_b   1.000
_cell.length_c   1.000
_cell.angle_alpha   90.00
_cell.angle_beta   90.00
_cell.angle_gamma   90.00
#
_symmetry.space_group_name_H-M   'P 1'
#
loop_
_entity.id
_entity.type
_entity.pdbx_description
1 polymer ?
#
loop_
_entity_poly.entity_id
_entity_poly.type
_entity_poly.pdbx_seq_one_letter_code
_entity_poly.pdbx_strand_id
1 'polypeptide(L)'
;MKDRQVRLRDDHYQYVQDSAFTLSGLVREAINDVMEGKDEFPSATSRDTDEHELIRTSVTVTDEHEEYLRSQDVVFSVFVHQLIEKRMMRERKLEQLEEEWEDGLD
;
A
#
# COMPACT_ATOMS: atom_id res chain seq x y z
N MET A 1 15.15 -7.07 -11.63
CA MET A 1 13.82 -7.19 -10.99
C MET A 1 13.93 -8.24 -9.91
N LYS A 2 13.33 -8.01 -8.74
CA LYS A 2 13.35 -8.96 -7.62
C LYS A 2 11.99 -9.09 -6.96
N ASP A 3 11.71 -10.29 -6.48
CA ASP A 3 10.48 -10.60 -5.77
C ASP A 3 10.70 -10.50 -4.25
N ARG A 4 9.83 -9.73 -3.60
CA ARG A 4 9.70 -9.67 -2.14
C ARG A 4 8.41 -10.32 -1.72
N GLN A 5 8.48 -11.03 -0.61
CA GLN A 5 7.32 -11.70 -0.02
C GLN A 5 6.75 -10.82 1.08
N VAL A 6 5.46 -10.51 0.98
CA VAL A 6 4.70 -9.80 2.00
C VAL A 6 3.54 -10.64 2.45
N ARG A 7 2.97 -10.29 3.61
CA ARG A 7 1.74 -10.87 4.13
C ARG A 7 0.68 -9.79 4.15
N LEU A 8 -0.38 -9.93 3.39
CA LEU A 8 -1.50 -9.00 3.41
C LEU A 8 -2.60 -9.51 4.35
N ARG A 9 -3.34 -8.59 4.96
CA ARG A 9 -4.63 -8.95 5.55
C ARG A 9 -5.59 -9.39 4.43
N ASP A 10 -6.56 -10.24 4.72
CA ASP A 10 -7.52 -10.71 3.70
C ASP A 10 -8.23 -9.53 3.00
N ASP A 11 -8.72 -8.54 3.75
CA ASP A 11 -9.35 -7.33 3.19
C ASP A 11 -8.44 -6.54 2.25
N HIS A 12 -7.15 -6.40 2.59
CA HIS A 12 -6.15 -5.77 1.72
C HIS A 12 -5.88 -6.59 0.47
N TYR A 13 -5.87 -7.92 0.61
CA TYR A 13 -5.68 -8.81 -0.52
C TYR A 13 -6.86 -8.70 -1.49
N GLN A 14 -8.11 -8.73 -0.98
CA GLN A 14 -9.31 -8.53 -1.80
C GLN A 14 -9.29 -7.17 -2.49
N TYR A 15 -9.02 -6.09 -1.75
CA TYR A 15 -8.90 -4.73 -2.32
C TYR A 15 -7.92 -4.68 -3.51
N VAL A 16 -6.76 -5.33 -3.37
CA VAL A 16 -5.75 -5.39 -4.43
C VAL A 16 -6.20 -6.24 -5.62
N GLN A 17 -6.98 -7.31 -5.40
CA GLN A 17 -7.54 -8.13 -6.48
C GLN A 17 -8.62 -7.38 -7.26
N ASP A 18 -9.43 -6.58 -6.57
CA ASP A 18 -10.52 -5.80 -7.16
C ASP A 18 -10.03 -4.49 -7.79
N SER A 19 -8.82 -4.06 -7.46
CA SER A 19 -8.22 -2.84 -8.02
C SER A 19 -7.80 -3.02 -9.47
N ALA A 20 -7.95 -1.95 -10.26
CA ALA A 20 -7.37 -1.86 -11.60
C ALA A 20 -5.84 -1.88 -11.59
N PHE A 21 -5.21 -1.64 -10.44
CA PHE A 21 -3.76 -1.62 -10.28
C PHE A 21 -3.23 -2.89 -9.64
N THR A 22 -2.17 -3.46 -10.22
CA THR A 22 -1.46 -4.57 -9.57
C THR A 22 -0.71 -4.08 -8.33
N LEU A 23 -0.61 -4.92 -7.30
CA LEU A 23 0.18 -4.63 -6.09
C LEU A 23 1.63 -4.22 -6.41
N SER A 24 2.26 -4.90 -7.37
CA SER A 24 3.61 -4.57 -7.79
C SER A 24 3.69 -3.17 -8.41
N GLY A 25 2.68 -2.76 -9.17
CA GLY A 25 2.58 -1.41 -9.72
C GLY A 25 2.44 -0.36 -8.61
N LEU A 26 1.50 -0.58 -7.69
CA LEU A 26 1.24 0.29 -6.54
C LEU A 26 2.49 0.52 -5.70
N VAL A 27 3.20 -0.56 -5.37
CA VAL A 27 4.39 -0.50 -4.52
C VAL A 27 5.54 0.20 -5.23
N ARG A 28 5.73 -0.02 -6.53
CA ARG A 28 6.78 0.67 -7.31
C ARG A 28 6.53 2.17 -7.42
N GLU A 29 5.29 2.56 -7.68
CA GLU A 29 4.89 3.98 -7.72
C GLU A 29 5.18 4.64 -6.36
N ALA A 30 4.77 4.00 -5.26
CA ALA A 30 5.01 4.52 -3.92
C ALA A 30 6.51 4.60 -3.57
N ILE A 31 7.34 3.65 -4.00
CA ILE A 31 8.80 3.73 -3.79
C ILE A 31 9.39 4.90 -4.59
N ASN A 32 8.95 5.10 -5.84
CA ASN A 32 9.39 6.25 -6.64
C ASN A 32 9.04 7.57 -5.95
N ASP A 33 7.81 7.71 -5.44
CA ASP A 33 7.39 8.92 -4.74
C ASP A 33 8.26 9.19 -3.50
N VAL A 34 8.65 8.16 -2.75
CA VAL A 34 9.58 8.32 -1.62
C VAL A 34 10.99 8.70 -2.09
N MET A 35 11.50 8.06 -3.15
CA MET A 35 12.81 8.39 -3.73
C MET A 35 12.87 9.83 -4.25
N GLU A 36 11.76 10.35 -4.79
CA GLU A 36 11.62 11.71 -5.28
C GLU A 36 11.31 12.73 -4.16
N GLY A 37 11.16 12.28 -2.91
CA GLY A 37 10.87 13.13 -1.75
C GLY A 37 9.43 13.65 -1.69
N LYS A 38 8.49 13.00 -2.37
CA LYS A 38 7.05 13.33 -2.37
C LYS A 38 6.28 12.68 -1.23
N ASP A 39 6.78 11.55 -0.73
CA ASP A 39 6.24 10.83 0.42
C ASP A 39 7.41 10.31 1.29
N GLU A 40 7.09 9.77 2.46
CA GLU A 40 8.06 9.21 3.40
C GLU A 40 7.73 7.75 3.70
N PHE A 41 8.76 6.95 3.97
CA PHE A 41 8.55 5.62 4.51
C PHE A 41 7.90 5.70 5.89
N PRO A 42 7.08 4.69 6.27
CA PRO A 42 6.51 4.65 7.59
C PRO A 42 7.62 4.55 8.65
N SER A 43 7.48 5.35 9.69
CA SER A 43 8.34 5.28 10.89
C SER A 43 7.98 4.10 11.79
N ALA A 44 6.79 3.53 11.63
CA ALA A 44 6.33 2.37 12.37
C ALA A 44 7.07 1.10 11.92
N THR A 45 7.51 0.30 12.89
CA THR A 45 8.15 -1.01 12.67
C THR A 45 7.18 -2.17 12.86
N SER A 46 6.00 -1.91 13.45
CA SER A 46 4.91 -2.86 13.61
C SER A 46 3.72 -2.46 12.76
N ARG A 47 2.91 -3.47 12.42
CA ARG A 47 1.62 -3.33 11.74
C ARG A 47 0.55 -3.87 12.68
N ASP A 48 -0.62 -3.25 12.67
CA ASP A 48 -1.76 -3.75 13.42
C ASP A 48 -2.46 -4.82 12.58
N THR A 49 -2.19 -6.08 12.91
CA THR A 49 -2.76 -7.25 12.23
C THR A 49 -3.31 -8.26 13.21
N ASP A 50 -3.48 -7.87 14.47
CA ASP A 50 -4.09 -8.75 15.46
C ASP A 50 -5.51 -9.09 14.95
N GLU A 51 -5.85 -10.37 14.96
CA GLU A 51 -7.14 -10.92 14.50
C GLU A 51 -7.37 -11.10 12.98
N HIS A 52 -6.40 -10.76 12.12
CA HIS A 52 -6.57 -10.93 10.67
C HIS A 52 -5.85 -12.15 10.09
N GLU A 53 -6.52 -12.89 9.20
CA GLU A 53 -5.86 -13.89 8.36
C GLU A 53 -4.85 -13.21 7.43
N LEU A 54 -3.68 -13.83 7.30
CA LEU A 54 -2.55 -13.29 6.55
C LEU A 54 -2.26 -14.10 5.30
N ILE A 55 -2.54 -13.51 4.15
CA ILE A 55 -2.29 -14.11 2.84
C ILE A 55 -0.89 -13.74 2.37
N ARG A 56 -0.10 -14.77 2.01
CA ARG A 56 1.24 -14.58 1.46
C ARG A 56 1.15 -14.12 0.01
N THR A 57 1.77 -12.98 -0.30
CA THR A 57 1.71 -12.35 -1.62
C THR A 57 3.10 -11.95 -2.09
N SER A 58 3.37 -12.12 -3.39
CA SER A 58 4.62 -11.70 -4.00
C SER A 58 4.50 -10.29 -4.57
N VAL A 59 5.51 -9.46 -4.35
CA VAL A 59 5.64 -8.10 -4.89
C VAL A 59 6.94 -8.02 -5.66
N THR A 60 6.86 -7.74 -6.95
CA THR A 60 8.05 -7.59 -7.78
C THR A 60 8.46 -6.12 -7.81
N VAL A 61 9.70 -5.82 -7.42
CA VAL A 61 10.30 -4.47 -7.46
C VAL A 61 11.47 -4.43 -8.46
N THR A 62 11.88 -3.23 -8.87
CA THR A 62 13.08 -3.06 -9.72
C THR A 62 14.35 -3.31 -8.90
N ASP A 63 15.50 -3.47 -9.58
CA ASP A 63 16.77 -3.63 -8.86
C ASP A 63 17.20 -2.34 -8.15
N GLU A 64 16.88 -1.19 -8.73
CA GLU A 64 17.08 0.13 -8.13
C GLU A 64 16.22 0.29 -6.87
N HIS A 65 14.94 -0.10 -6.92
CA HIS A 65 14.06 -0.11 -5.74
C HIS A 65 14.59 -1.02 -4.65
N GLU A 66 15.10 -2.19 -5.01
CA GLU A 66 15.70 -3.11 -4.05
C GLU A 66 16.92 -2.47 -3.36
N GLU A 67 17.81 -1.86 -4.13
CA GLU A 67 19.01 -1.21 -3.61
C GLU A 67 18.63 -0.05 -2.68
N TYR A 68 17.68 0.78 -3.09
CA TYR A 68 17.16 1.85 -2.27
C TYR A 68 16.56 1.32 -0.97
N LEU A 69 15.64 0.35 -1.03
CA LEU A 69 15.04 -0.27 0.15
C LEU A 69 16.06 -0.91 1.11
N ARG A 70 17.20 -1.39 0.61
CA ARG A 70 18.28 -1.95 1.45
C ARG A 70 19.10 -0.87 2.16
N SER A 71 19.17 0.33 1.57
CA SER A 71 19.85 1.48 2.19
C SER A 71 19.01 2.14 3.30
N GLN A 72 17.73 1.80 3.37
CA GLN A 72 16.80 2.33 4.36
C GLN A 72 16.55 1.30 5.48
N ASP A 73 16.42 1.78 6.71
CA ASP A 73 16.03 0.95 7.86
C ASP A 73 14.50 0.83 7.94
N VAL A 74 13.91 0.11 6.97
CA VAL A 74 12.45 0.03 6.80
C VAL A 74 11.94 -1.40 6.75
N VAL A 75 10.80 -1.64 7.39
CA VAL A 75 10.11 -2.92 7.33
C VAL A 75 9.18 -2.92 6.12
N PHE A 76 9.61 -3.52 5.01
CA PHE A 76 8.89 -3.51 3.73
C PHE A 76 7.43 -3.98 3.83
N SER A 77 7.14 -4.98 4.67
CA SER A 77 5.76 -5.46 4.87
C SER A 77 4.87 -4.45 5.57
N VAL A 78 5.41 -3.59 6.45
CA VAL A 78 4.67 -2.50 7.09
C VAL A 78 4.42 -1.38 6.08
N PHE A 79 5.41 -1.05 5.25
CA PHE A 79 5.24 -0.11 4.14
C PHE A 79 4.11 -0.51 3.19
N VAL A 80 4.12 -1.76 2.70
CA VAL A 80 3.06 -2.25 1.81
C VAL A 80 1.69 -2.24 2.50
N HIS A 81 1.63 -2.60 3.78
CA HIS A 81 0.39 -2.57 4.55
C HIS A 81 -0.18 -1.15 4.65
N GLN A 82 0.62 -0.17 5.07
CA GLN A 82 0.16 1.21 5.21
C GLN A 82 -0.15 1.87 3.88
N LEU A 83 0.56 1.52 2.82
CA LEU A 83 0.24 1.98 1.47
C LEU A 83 -1.18 1.58 1.08
N ILE A 84 -1.55 0.31 1.31
CA ILE A 84 -2.89 -0.20 1.01
C ILE A 84 -3.93 0.48 1.91
N GLU A 85 -3.69 0.59 3.22
CA GLU A 85 -4.62 1.27 4.13
C GLU A 85 -4.87 2.73 3.72
N LYS A 86 -3.81 3.48 3.41
CA LYS A 86 -3.92 4.87 2.95
C LYS A 86 -4.80 4.97 1.70
N ARG A 87 -4.68 4.04 0.75
CA ARG A 87 -5.52 4.04 -0.47
C ARG A 87 -6.97 3.68 -0.17
N MET A 88 -7.23 2.62 0.58
CA MET A 88 -8.58 2.25 1.00
C MET A 88 -9.28 3.38 1.77
N MET A 89 -8.57 4.06 2.68
CA MET A 89 -9.11 5.22 3.39
C MET A 89 -9.40 6.40 2.47
N ARG A 90 -8.54 6.66 1.49
CA ARG A 90 -8.77 7.73 0.50
C ARG A 90 -10.02 7.44 -0.33
N GLU A 91 -10.20 6.22 -0.81
CA GLU A 91 -11.36 5.84 -1.60
C GLU A 91 -12.66 5.94 -0.80
N ARG A 92 -12.70 5.39 0.42
CA ARG A 92 -13.86 5.56 1.32
C ARG A 92 -14.21 7.02 1.58
N LYS A 93 -13.20 7.88 1.70
CA LYS A 93 -13.42 9.32 1.90
C LYS A 93 -13.94 10.00 0.63
N LEU A 94 -13.51 9.54 -0.56
CA LEU A 94 -14.05 10.04 -1.82
C LEU A 94 -15.51 9.63 -1.99
N GLU A 95 -15.84 8.37 -1.73
CA GLU A 95 -17.23 7.87 -1.77
C GLU A 95 -18.14 8.65 -0.81
N GLN A 96 -17.69 8.92 0.41
CA GLN A 96 -18.44 9.74 1.39
C GLN A 96 -18.66 11.17 0.91
N LEU A 97 -17.63 11.80 0.31
CA LEU A 97 -17.77 13.15 -0.23
C LEU A 97 -18.71 13.16 -1.44
N GLU A 98 -18.69 12.14 -2.29
CA GLU A 98 -19.62 12.02 -3.41
C GLU A 98 -21.07 11.91 -2.92
N GLU A 99 -21.34 11.08 -1.90
CA GLU A 99 -22.66 10.95 -1.27
C GLU A 99 -23.14 12.27 -0.65
N GLU A 100 -22.29 12.97 0.11
CA GLU A 100 -22.62 14.28 0.70
C GLU A 100 -22.93 15.35 -0.37
N TRP A 101 -22.26 15.30 -1.52
CA TRP A 101 -22.50 16.22 -2.63
C TRP A 101 -23.82 15.91 -3.35
N GLU A 102 -24.16 14.63 -3.53
CA GLU A 102 -25.44 14.22 -4.14
C GLU A 102 -26.63 14.60 -3.24
N ASP A 103 -26.53 14.35 -1.94
CA ASP A 103 -27.59 14.70 -0.95
C ASP A 103 -27.79 16.21 -0.79
N GLY A 104 -26.74 17.02 -1.02
CA GLY A 104 -26.80 18.48 -0.94
C GLY A 104 -27.36 19.18 -2.18
N LEU A 105 -27.62 18.43 -3.25
CA LEU A 105 -28.18 18.93 -4.53
C LEU A 105 -29.70 18.69 -4.67
N ASP A 106 -30.31 17.97 -3.73
CA ASP A 106 -31.77 17.80 -3.57
C ASP A 106 -32.40 18.88 -2.64
#